data_AF-A0A177TKY0-F1
#
_entry.id   AF-A0A177TKY0-F1
#
_cell.length_a   1.000
_cell.length_b   1.000
_cell.length_c   1.000
_cell.angle_alpha   90.00
_cell.angle_beta   90.00
_cell.angle_gamma   90.00
#
_symmetry.space_group_name_H-M   'P 1'
#
loop_
_entity.id
_entity.type
_entity.pdbx_description
1 polymer ?
#
loop_
_entity_poly.entity_id
_entity_poly.type
_entity_poly.pdbx_seq_one_letter_code
_entity_poly.pdbx_strand_id
1 'polypeptide(L)'
;MTKFTTLLALLCLLGSSALASIETPPEAFARSPGHPGTQEHSYGRDFEARKHSHHHQHHHNHHHNHSPPPAPQQQHEQSNGQSGQEKHGAKASNKGTNTVHWGDDPEDWKLVVKIDHTNFYDEMDTFTGPDPTKGIVNYVSMAQARQEGLVNTDNGKIFMGISKNRKNGMFHAVRPNTKKTFTEGIITVKVNHMPAACGNWPAIFTVAADGSWPDHGEIDIVEGVHFYKSNKMSIHTLPGCHLQDWALNLQLGNLGSESSTNCAALQTDDKGCAIQSEELDYGVAVNNNGLGLYAMAWDEEHGISVYYFKQVPADIAAGKPDPTKWGKPTAYFPAQGCNPSQFFHSHSLVFTNTLGGQWAGNEQVWNWKATMEQSCAEKTGAGSFMDYVNSGKADFGDAYWLIEDIQIWQKRRKA
;
A
#
# COMPACT_ATOMS: atom_id res chain seq x y z
N MET A 1 -58.45 -39.83 -24.31
CA MET A 1 -57.78 -40.38 -23.12
C MET A 1 -56.46 -40.97 -23.59
N THR A 2 -55.35 -40.40 -23.11
CA THR A 2 -53.99 -40.97 -22.90
C THR A 2 -53.28 -41.75 -24.03
N LYS A 3 -51.99 -41.61 -24.33
CA LYS A 3 -50.87 -40.70 -23.98
C LYS A 3 -49.61 -41.30 -24.66
N PHE A 4 -48.56 -40.48 -24.82
CA PHE A 4 -47.14 -40.80 -25.05
C PHE A 4 -46.63 -41.02 -26.49
N THR A 5 -46.19 -39.91 -27.10
CA THR A 5 -45.12 -39.87 -28.09
C THR A 5 -43.77 -39.78 -27.38
N THR A 6 -42.85 -40.63 -27.82
CA THR A 6 -41.47 -40.78 -27.38
C THR A 6 -40.62 -39.61 -27.88
N LEU A 7 -39.97 -38.90 -26.95
CA LEU A 7 -38.94 -37.91 -27.23
C LEU A 7 -37.60 -38.51 -26.81
N LEU A 8 -36.76 -38.87 -27.77
CA LEU A 8 -35.36 -39.25 -27.51
C LEU A 8 -34.50 -38.81 -28.70
N ALA A 9 -33.97 -37.58 -28.62
CA ALA A 9 -32.82 -37.16 -29.40
C ALA A 9 -32.10 -35.99 -28.70
N LEU A 10 -30.78 -36.13 -28.63
CA LEU A 10 -29.75 -35.15 -28.28
C LEU A 10 -29.58 -34.77 -26.80
N LEU A 11 -28.76 -35.56 -26.13
CA LEU A 11 -27.97 -35.14 -24.96
C LEU A 11 -26.59 -34.61 -25.42
N CYS A 12 -26.16 -33.55 -24.75
CA CYS A 12 -24.78 -33.18 -24.43
C CYS A 12 -23.86 -32.70 -25.55
N LEU A 13 -24.02 -31.43 -25.93
CA LEU A 13 -22.92 -30.53 -26.28
C LEU A 13 -23.41 -29.12 -26.01
N LEU A 14 -23.05 -28.55 -24.86
CA LEU A 14 -22.89 -27.11 -24.59
C LEU A 14 -22.29 -27.01 -23.18
N GLY A 15 -20.97 -27.13 -23.12
CA GLY A 15 -20.21 -26.61 -22.00
C GLY A 15 -20.27 -25.09 -22.09
N SER A 16 -21.23 -24.50 -21.39
CA SER A 16 -21.19 -23.08 -21.09
C SER A 16 -20.41 -22.92 -19.79
N SER A 17 -19.12 -22.66 -19.94
CA SER A 17 -18.33 -22.01 -18.91
C SER A 17 -19.02 -20.68 -18.60
N ALA A 18 -19.87 -20.66 -17.59
CA ALA A 18 -20.29 -19.44 -16.96
C ALA A 18 -19.04 -18.88 -16.27
N LEU A 19 -18.24 -18.11 -17.01
CA LEU A 19 -17.44 -17.06 -16.43
C LEU A 19 -18.44 -16.21 -15.66
N ALA A 20 -18.44 -16.34 -14.33
CA ALA A 20 -19.08 -15.37 -13.47
C ALA A 20 -18.38 -14.05 -13.78
N SER A 21 -18.99 -13.23 -14.62
CA SER A 21 -18.63 -11.83 -14.72
C SER A 21 -18.77 -11.27 -13.32
N ILE A 22 -17.64 -11.02 -12.67
CA ILE A 22 -17.60 -10.20 -11.46
C ILE A 22 -18.23 -8.88 -11.89
N GLU A 23 -19.41 -8.58 -11.38
CA GLU A 23 -20.08 -7.29 -11.60
C GLU A 23 -19.05 -6.20 -11.29
N THR A 24 -18.93 -5.24 -12.20
CA THR A 24 -17.98 -4.15 -12.06
C THR A 24 -18.21 -3.47 -10.71
N PRO A 25 -17.14 -3.19 -9.94
CA PRO A 25 -17.27 -2.47 -8.68
C PRO A 25 -18.06 -1.17 -8.91
N PRO A 26 -18.97 -0.77 -8.01
CA PRO A 26 -19.47 0.59 -8.03
C PRO A 26 -18.26 1.54 -8.00
N GLU A 27 -18.31 2.59 -8.82
CA GLU A 27 -17.30 3.65 -8.84
C GLU A 27 -17.37 4.44 -7.53
N ALA A 28 -16.84 3.83 -6.47
CA ALA A 28 -16.67 4.50 -5.20
C ALA A 28 -15.37 5.29 -5.24
N PHE A 29 -15.49 6.59 -5.00
CA PHE A 29 -14.37 7.50 -4.83
C PHE A 29 -13.74 7.24 -3.45
N ALA A 30 -12.73 6.37 -3.41
CA ALA A 30 -11.91 6.14 -2.23
C ALA A 30 -10.67 7.04 -2.33
N ARG A 31 -10.46 7.94 -1.36
CA ARG A 31 -9.18 8.63 -1.24
C ARG A 31 -8.19 7.74 -0.51
N SER A 32 -6.98 7.57 -1.02
CA SER A 32 -6.03 6.68 -0.35
C SER A 32 -5.68 7.19 1.07
N PRO A 33 -5.32 6.28 1.99
CA PRO A 33 -5.01 6.63 3.38
C PRO A 33 -3.91 7.69 3.53
N GLY A 34 -2.95 7.79 2.60
CA GLY A 34 -1.83 8.72 2.68
C GLY A 34 -2.10 10.17 2.23
N HIS A 35 -3.23 10.47 1.59
CA HIS A 35 -3.63 11.85 1.29
C HIS A 35 -3.64 12.66 2.59
N PRO A 36 -3.04 13.85 2.75
CA PRO A 36 -3.28 14.70 3.91
C PRO A 36 -4.45 15.62 3.59
N GLY A 37 -5.54 15.50 4.36
CA GLY A 37 -6.69 16.37 4.19
C GLY A 37 -6.31 17.82 4.47
N THR A 38 -6.22 18.64 3.42
CA THR A 38 -6.15 20.12 3.40
C THR A 38 -5.42 20.80 4.58
N GLN A 39 -4.17 21.22 4.32
CA GLN A 39 -3.40 22.28 4.99
C GLN A 39 -3.54 22.43 6.52
N GLU A 40 -2.60 21.83 7.26
CA GLU A 40 -1.83 22.55 8.28
C GLU A 40 -0.50 21.82 8.51
N HIS A 41 0.60 22.58 8.43
CA HIS A 41 1.98 22.10 8.59
C HIS A 41 2.15 21.34 9.91
N SER A 42 2.48 20.05 9.85
CA SER A 42 3.01 19.32 11.00
C SER A 42 3.74 18.05 10.57
N TYR A 43 4.86 18.16 9.87
CA TYR A 43 6.01 17.27 10.07
C TYR A 43 7.27 18.03 9.69
N GLY A 44 8.09 18.33 10.68
CA GLY A 44 9.30 19.13 10.52
C GLY A 44 9.44 20.16 11.63
N ARG A 45 9.79 19.69 12.84
CA ARG A 45 10.74 20.30 13.76
C ARG A 45 10.67 19.60 15.10
N ASP A 46 11.73 18.88 15.44
CA ASP A 46 12.45 19.06 16.71
C ASP A 46 13.77 18.28 16.64
N PHE A 47 14.80 18.95 16.12
CA PHE A 47 16.18 18.63 16.43
C PHE A 47 16.80 19.89 17.02
N GLU A 48 16.65 20.07 18.34
CA GLU A 48 17.38 21.09 19.09
C GLU A 48 18.89 20.77 19.04
N ALA A 49 19.61 21.48 18.18
CA ALA A 49 21.05 21.65 18.31
C ALA A 49 21.32 22.72 19.39
N ARG A 50 22.00 22.31 20.46
CA ARG A 50 22.49 23.21 21.50
C ARG A 50 23.56 24.15 20.94
N LYS A 51 23.31 25.45 21.14
CA LYS A 51 24.22 26.55 21.53
C LYS A 51 25.62 26.57 20.88
N HIS A 52 25.91 27.63 20.13
CA HIS A 52 26.78 28.71 20.61
C HIS A 52 26.57 30.01 19.80
N SER A 53 26.49 31.10 20.56
CA SER A 53 26.40 32.51 20.16
C SER A 53 27.52 32.93 19.21
N HIS A 54 27.22 33.82 18.25
CA HIS A 54 27.89 35.13 18.15
C HIS A 54 27.17 36.07 17.17
N HIS A 55 26.89 37.27 17.67
CA HIS A 55 26.45 38.46 16.94
C HIS A 55 27.35 38.79 15.74
N HIS A 56 26.76 39.29 14.64
CA HIS A 56 27.03 40.64 14.14
C HIS A 56 26.03 41.04 13.03
N GLN A 57 25.32 42.15 13.26
CA GLN A 57 24.64 42.93 12.24
C GLN A 57 25.68 43.74 11.45
N HIS A 58 25.50 43.91 10.14
CA HIS A 58 25.78 45.17 9.45
C HIS A 58 24.97 45.33 8.16
N HIS A 59 24.71 46.60 7.86
CA HIS A 59 23.73 47.20 6.94
C HIS A 59 24.11 47.17 5.44
N HIS A 60 23.04 47.35 4.62
CA HIS A 60 22.90 48.04 3.32
C HIS A 60 24.12 48.27 2.41
N ASN A 61 24.00 48.05 1.08
CA ASN A 61 23.40 49.01 0.14
C ASN A 61 23.33 48.47 -1.31
N HIS A 62 22.39 49.03 -2.09
CA HIS A 62 22.19 48.81 -3.53
C HIS A 62 23.24 49.49 -4.42
N HIS A 63 23.52 48.95 -5.62
CA HIS A 63 23.54 49.71 -6.88
C HIS A 63 23.57 48.81 -8.14
N HIS A 64 22.78 49.23 -9.14
CA HIS A 64 22.69 48.74 -10.53
C HIS A 64 23.95 49.04 -11.38
N ASN A 65 24.30 48.23 -12.40
CA ASN A 65 23.82 48.36 -13.81
C ASN A 65 24.68 47.62 -14.88
N HIS A 66 23.98 47.15 -15.91
CA HIS A 66 24.31 46.99 -17.36
C HIS A 66 25.39 46.04 -17.92
N SER A 67 24.93 45.15 -18.82
CA SER A 67 25.67 44.52 -19.95
C SER A 67 25.53 45.36 -21.24
N PRO A 68 26.45 45.25 -22.22
CA PRO A 68 26.14 44.54 -23.49
C PRO A 68 27.36 43.85 -24.21
N PRO A 69 27.17 43.13 -25.36
CA PRO A 69 28.08 42.13 -25.99
C PRO A 69 28.66 42.58 -27.38
N PRO A 70 29.10 41.73 -28.36
CA PRO A 70 29.93 40.49 -28.41
C PRO A 70 31.07 40.48 -29.52
N ALA A 71 31.78 39.32 -29.65
CA ALA A 71 32.45 38.70 -30.85
C ALA A 71 33.98 38.86 -31.05
N PRO A 72 34.71 38.04 -31.88
CA PRO A 72 34.35 36.85 -32.69
C PRO A 72 35.34 35.63 -32.63
N GLN A 73 34.98 34.62 -33.44
CA GLN A 73 35.48 33.27 -33.74
C GLN A 73 36.99 33.04 -34.04
N GLN A 74 37.47 31.81 -33.79
CA GLN A 74 38.38 31.07 -34.69
C GLN A 74 38.01 29.58 -34.80
N GLN A 75 38.01 29.09 -36.04
CA GLN A 75 37.86 27.69 -36.47
C GLN A 75 39.25 27.01 -36.51
N HIS A 76 39.33 25.70 -36.28
CA HIS A 76 40.09 24.76 -37.13
C HIS A 76 39.69 23.30 -36.88
N GLU A 77 39.18 22.70 -37.96
CA GLU A 77 39.30 21.35 -38.52
C GLU A 77 39.27 20.04 -37.71
N GLN A 78 38.47 19.16 -38.32
CA GLN A 78 38.17 17.75 -38.09
C GLN A 78 39.36 16.79 -38.14
N SER A 79 39.27 15.70 -37.37
CA SER A 79 39.67 14.38 -37.87
C SER A 79 38.79 13.26 -37.30
N ASN A 80 38.45 12.31 -38.19
CA ASN A 80 37.61 11.13 -38.02
C ASN A 80 38.20 10.11 -37.04
N GLY A 81 37.34 9.41 -36.27
CA GLY A 81 37.77 8.26 -35.48
C GLY A 81 36.67 7.55 -34.68
N GLN A 82 35.91 6.69 -35.38
CA GLN A 82 35.21 5.48 -34.91
C GLN A 82 34.56 5.42 -33.51
N SER A 83 33.24 5.29 -33.58
CA SER A 83 32.31 4.81 -32.56
C SER A 83 32.71 3.49 -31.89
N GLY A 84 32.93 3.51 -30.58
CA GLY A 84 32.86 2.33 -29.72
C GLY A 84 31.43 2.18 -29.17
N GLN A 85 30.59 1.42 -29.87
CA GLN A 85 29.35 0.88 -29.27
C GLN A 85 29.74 -0.27 -28.34
N GLU A 86 29.59 -0.07 -27.04
CA GLU A 86 29.55 -1.17 -26.08
C GLU A 86 28.32 -2.04 -26.39
N LYS A 87 28.61 -3.27 -26.83
CA LYS A 87 27.61 -4.30 -27.07
C LYS A 87 27.09 -4.81 -25.73
N HIS A 88 25.94 -4.31 -25.28
CA HIS A 88 25.09 -5.07 -24.37
C HIS A 88 24.51 -6.26 -25.14
N GLY A 89 25.24 -7.37 -25.08
CA GLY A 89 24.80 -8.65 -25.61
C GLY A 89 23.64 -9.18 -24.78
N ALA A 90 22.42 -8.93 -25.24
CA ALA A 90 21.26 -9.70 -24.84
C ALA A 90 21.51 -11.19 -25.18
N LYS A 91 21.87 -11.99 -24.16
CA LYS A 91 21.75 -13.44 -24.26
C LYS A 91 20.40 -13.84 -23.71
N ALA A 92 19.45 -13.94 -24.64
CA ALA A 92 18.22 -14.67 -24.44
C ALA A 92 18.55 -16.18 -24.29
N SER A 93 18.13 -16.75 -23.16
CA SER A 93 17.66 -18.14 -23.11
C SER A 93 16.60 -18.27 -22.03
N ASN A 94 15.48 -17.56 -22.18
CA ASN A 94 14.35 -17.72 -21.28
C ASN A 94 13.53 -18.93 -21.71
N LYS A 95 13.80 -20.09 -21.08
CA LYS A 95 12.79 -21.15 -20.97
C LYS A 95 11.73 -20.59 -20.02
N GLY A 96 10.64 -20.10 -20.60
CA GLY A 96 9.65 -19.26 -19.94
C GLY A 96 9.17 -19.80 -18.60
N THR A 97 9.63 -19.15 -17.53
CA THR A 97 8.94 -19.12 -16.25
C THR A 97 8.12 -17.84 -16.23
N ASN A 98 6.78 -17.93 -16.11
CA ASN A 98 5.88 -16.79 -16.00
C ASN A 98 5.98 -16.11 -14.62
N THR A 99 7.19 -15.75 -14.20
CA THR A 99 7.52 -15.18 -12.88
C THR A 99 8.39 -13.94 -13.08
N VAL A 100 8.24 -12.95 -12.18
CA VAL A 100 9.17 -11.81 -12.12
C VAL A 100 10.55 -12.33 -11.74
N HIS A 101 11.56 -12.03 -12.56
CA HIS A 101 12.94 -12.39 -12.29
C HIS A 101 13.57 -11.28 -11.45
N TRP A 102 13.99 -11.58 -10.22
CA TRP A 102 14.71 -10.64 -9.37
C TRP A 102 16.23 -10.85 -9.50
N GLY A 103 16.92 -9.96 -10.21
CA GLY A 103 18.36 -9.76 -10.06
C GLY A 103 19.34 -10.54 -10.95
N ASP A 104 20.50 -9.89 -11.10
CA ASP A 104 21.88 -10.41 -11.15
C ASP A 104 22.77 -9.69 -10.08
N ASP A 105 22.15 -9.05 -9.07
CA ASP A 105 22.82 -8.14 -8.14
C ASP A 105 23.62 -8.90 -7.05
N PRO A 106 24.94 -8.62 -6.88
CA PRO A 106 25.82 -9.38 -6.00
C PRO A 106 25.64 -9.11 -4.49
N GLU A 107 24.79 -8.17 -4.08
CA GLU A 107 24.65 -7.80 -2.66
C GLU A 107 23.49 -8.51 -1.94
N ASP A 108 23.83 -9.15 -0.82
CA ASP A 108 22.85 -9.79 0.07
C ASP A 108 21.94 -8.75 0.75
N TRP A 109 20.64 -9.05 0.86
CA TRP A 109 19.70 -8.28 1.67
C TRP A 109 20.10 -8.30 3.16
N LYS A 110 20.31 -7.11 3.75
CA LYS A 110 20.67 -6.92 5.16
C LYS A 110 19.45 -6.45 5.94
N LEU A 111 19.18 -7.05 7.09
CA LEU A 111 18.15 -6.57 8.01
C LEU A 111 18.56 -5.19 8.55
N VAL A 112 17.76 -4.16 8.27
CA VAL A 112 18.03 -2.78 8.72
C VAL A 112 17.09 -2.34 9.84
N VAL A 113 15.87 -2.85 9.86
CA VAL A 113 14.87 -2.57 10.90
C VAL A 113 14.15 -3.86 11.24
N LYS A 114 14.03 -4.15 12.53
CA LYS A 114 13.11 -5.14 13.08
C LYS A 114 12.28 -4.49 14.17
N ILE A 115 10.96 -4.58 14.04
CA ILE A 115 10.01 -4.07 15.04
C ILE A 115 9.17 -5.26 15.51
N ASP A 116 9.15 -5.48 16.81
CA ASP A 116 8.31 -6.47 17.46
C ASP A 116 7.78 -5.89 18.80
N HIS A 117 7.14 -6.74 19.60
CA HIS A 117 6.57 -6.33 20.88
C HIS A 117 7.58 -5.68 21.84
N THR A 118 8.88 -5.92 21.70
CA THR A 118 9.90 -5.41 22.62
C THR A 118 10.29 -3.96 22.38
N ASN A 119 10.11 -3.45 21.15
CA ASN A 119 10.59 -2.13 20.73
C ASN A 119 9.55 -1.30 19.95
N PHE A 120 8.31 -1.78 19.82
CA PHE A 120 7.24 -1.10 19.07
C PHE A 120 7.07 0.39 19.44
N TYR A 121 7.08 0.72 20.73
CA TYR A 121 6.93 2.11 21.19
C TYR A 121 8.15 2.99 20.88
N ASP A 122 9.32 2.39 20.68
CA ASP A 122 10.55 3.11 20.39
C ASP A 122 10.74 3.34 18.89
N GLU A 123 10.23 2.44 18.04
CA GLU A 123 10.42 2.48 16.58
C GLU A 123 9.24 3.11 15.81
N MET A 124 8.08 3.28 16.44
CA MET A 124 6.87 3.81 15.80
C MET A 124 6.44 5.16 16.39
N ASP A 125 6.03 6.08 15.52
CA ASP A 125 5.25 7.26 15.87
C ASP A 125 3.75 7.02 15.59
N THR A 126 2.89 7.95 16.00
CA THR A 126 1.45 7.93 15.70
C THR A 126 0.98 9.26 15.15
N PHE A 127 0.30 9.24 14.02
CA PHE A 127 -0.43 10.38 13.50
C PHE A 127 -1.63 10.73 14.40
N THR A 128 -1.84 12.01 14.69
CA THR A 128 -2.96 12.49 15.53
C THR A 128 -3.81 13.58 14.85
N GLY A 129 -3.66 13.75 13.53
CA GLY A 129 -4.48 14.67 12.77
C GLY A 129 -5.86 14.09 12.43
N PRO A 130 -6.73 14.90 11.79
CA PRO A 130 -7.98 14.42 11.23
C PRO A 130 -7.75 13.28 10.23
N ASP A 131 -8.62 12.28 10.23
CA ASP A 131 -8.52 11.19 9.26
C ASP A 131 -8.66 11.74 7.83
N PRO A 132 -7.63 11.59 6.99
CA PRO A 132 -7.66 12.26 5.71
C PRO A 132 -8.69 11.71 4.73
N THR A 133 -9.04 10.44 4.90
CA THR A 133 -10.09 9.74 4.15
C THR A 133 -11.49 9.96 4.75
N LYS A 134 -11.59 10.89 5.70
CA LYS A 134 -12.84 11.36 6.33
C LYS A 134 -13.60 10.31 7.12
N GLY A 135 -12.91 9.31 7.66
CA GLY A 135 -13.51 8.35 8.57
C GLY A 135 -13.95 8.95 9.90
N ILE A 136 -14.84 8.24 10.61
CA ILE A 136 -15.36 8.64 11.92
C ILE A 136 -14.42 8.22 13.07
N VAL A 137 -13.12 8.45 12.86
CA VAL A 137 -12.07 8.15 13.84
C VAL A 137 -11.31 9.41 14.26
N ASN A 138 -10.94 9.44 15.53
CA ASN A 138 -10.00 10.38 16.11
C ASN A 138 -8.71 9.60 16.39
N TYR A 139 -7.65 9.86 15.62
CA TYR A 139 -6.36 9.22 15.87
C TYR A 139 -5.71 9.85 17.10
N VAL A 140 -5.36 9.02 18.08
CA VAL A 140 -4.80 9.48 19.35
C VAL A 140 -3.31 9.21 19.44
N SER A 141 -2.62 9.96 20.32
CA SER A 141 -1.19 9.76 20.55
C SER A 141 -0.90 8.36 21.10
N MET A 142 0.31 7.85 20.87
CA MET A 142 0.75 6.55 21.41
C MET A 142 0.56 6.45 22.93
N ALA A 143 0.82 7.52 23.68
CA ALA A 143 0.63 7.55 25.13
C ALA A 143 -0.86 7.39 25.51
N GLN A 144 -1.76 8.12 24.85
CA GLN A 144 -3.20 7.99 25.07
C GLN A 144 -3.71 6.62 24.62
N ALA A 145 -3.24 6.11 23.48
CA ALA A 145 -3.59 4.79 22.99
C ALA A 145 -3.24 3.69 24.00
N ARG A 146 -2.08 3.75 24.66
CA ARG A 146 -1.69 2.83 25.74
C ARG A 146 -2.63 2.94 26.93
N GLN A 147 -2.93 4.17 27.37
CA GLN A 147 -3.84 4.42 28.49
C GLN A 147 -5.25 3.89 28.22
N GLU A 148 -5.71 3.99 26.98
CA GLU A 148 -7.03 3.52 26.54
C GLU A 148 -7.06 2.04 26.12
N GLY A 149 -5.92 1.34 26.16
CA GLY A 149 -5.80 -0.06 25.75
C GLY A 149 -5.94 -0.29 24.24
N LEU A 150 -5.78 0.76 23.42
CA LEU A 150 -5.84 0.68 21.96
C LEU A 150 -4.53 0.12 21.37
N VAL A 151 -3.43 0.18 22.11
CA VAL A 151 -2.18 -0.49 21.76
C VAL A 151 -1.63 -1.26 22.94
N ASN A 152 -1.14 -2.47 22.71
CA ASN A 152 -0.57 -3.34 23.75
C ASN A 152 0.54 -4.22 23.16
N THR A 153 1.57 -4.51 23.95
CA THR A 153 2.70 -5.39 23.60
C THR A 153 2.95 -6.52 24.61
N ASP A 154 2.17 -6.59 25.70
CA ASP A 154 2.42 -7.45 26.87
C ASP A 154 2.30 -8.95 26.55
N ASN A 155 1.58 -9.32 25.48
CA ASN A 155 1.32 -10.71 25.08
C ASN A 155 2.34 -11.26 24.05
N GLY A 156 3.51 -10.63 23.92
CA GLY A 156 4.54 -11.05 22.97
C GLY A 156 4.26 -10.70 21.51
N LYS A 157 3.22 -9.90 21.25
CA LYS A 157 2.78 -9.42 19.93
C LYS A 157 2.32 -7.97 20.05
N ILE A 158 2.28 -7.26 18.92
CA ILE A 158 1.80 -5.88 18.84
C ILE A 158 0.30 -5.91 18.54
N PHE A 159 -0.51 -5.50 19.50
CA PHE A 159 -1.95 -5.26 19.33
C PHE A 159 -2.20 -3.79 18.99
N MET A 160 -3.05 -3.53 17.99
CA MET A 160 -3.51 -2.18 17.62
C MET A 160 -4.99 -2.22 17.28
N GLY A 161 -5.84 -1.62 18.10
CA GLY A 161 -7.30 -1.70 17.98
C GLY A 161 -7.99 -0.34 17.86
N ILE A 162 -9.31 -0.39 17.97
CA ILE A 162 -10.20 0.76 17.99
C ILE A 162 -11.04 0.77 19.27
N SER A 163 -11.40 1.96 19.75
CA SER A 163 -12.22 2.09 20.95
C SER A 163 -13.61 1.49 20.74
N LYS A 164 -14.15 0.85 21.78
CA LYS A 164 -15.51 0.28 21.74
C LYS A 164 -16.62 1.32 21.58
N ASN A 165 -16.45 2.51 22.17
CA ASN A 165 -17.48 3.55 22.23
C ASN A 165 -16.97 4.86 21.64
N ARG A 166 -17.89 5.61 21.02
CA ARG A 166 -17.62 6.97 20.54
C ARG A 166 -17.36 7.93 21.70
N LYS A 167 -16.40 8.84 21.51
CA LYS A 167 -16.14 10.02 22.33
C LYS A 167 -16.32 11.24 21.45
N ASN A 168 -17.23 12.14 21.84
CA ASN A 168 -17.58 13.32 21.05
C ASN A 168 -17.94 12.99 19.59
N GLY A 169 -18.66 11.89 19.37
CA GLY A 169 -19.11 11.46 18.04
C GLY A 169 -18.11 10.62 17.24
N MET A 170 -16.86 10.47 17.71
CA MET A 170 -15.78 9.76 16.99
C MET A 170 -15.27 8.55 17.76
N PHE A 171 -14.81 7.51 17.07
CA PHE A 171 -14.10 6.40 17.71
C PHE A 171 -12.62 6.75 17.85
N HIS A 172 -11.97 6.41 18.96
CA HIS A 172 -10.51 6.57 19.07
C HIS A 172 -9.80 5.38 18.41
N ALA A 173 -8.80 5.67 17.60
CA ALA A 173 -7.97 4.67 16.91
C ALA A 173 -6.50 5.11 16.91
N VAL A 174 -5.62 4.27 16.38
CA VAL A 174 -4.21 4.61 16.12
C VAL A 174 -3.89 4.52 14.64
N ARG A 175 -2.98 5.39 14.19
CA ARG A 175 -2.34 5.33 12.88
C ARG A 175 -0.83 5.39 13.06
N PRO A 176 -0.19 4.26 13.43
CA PRO A 176 1.23 4.25 13.68
C PRO A 176 2.03 4.16 12.39
N ASN A 177 3.16 4.86 12.34
CA ASN A 177 4.13 4.83 11.25
C ASN A 177 5.54 4.60 11.78
N THR A 178 6.41 4.01 10.96
CA THR A 178 7.82 3.87 11.31
C THR A 178 8.48 5.24 11.45
N LYS A 179 9.34 5.41 12.45
CA LYS A 179 10.20 6.60 12.59
C LYS A 179 11.27 6.68 11.52
N LYS A 180 11.77 5.50 11.11
CA LYS A 180 12.75 5.36 10.04
C LYS A 180 12.02 5.32 8.70
N THR A 181 12.60 6.03 7.75
CA THR A 181 12.22 5.93 6.35
C THR A 181 13.14 4.96 5.61
N PHE A 182 12.69 4.50 4.45
CA PHE A 182 13.46 3.68 3.54
C PHE A 182 13.12 4.04 2.09
N THR A 183 14.10 3.88 1.21
CA THR A 183 13.92 3.90 -0.24
C THR A 183 14.43 2.56 -0.74
N GLU A 184 13.59 1.84 -1.48
CA GLU A 184 13.82 0.45 -1.89
C GLU A 184 13.99 -0.51 -0.70
N GLY A 185 13.75 -1.79 -0.94
CA GLY A 185 13.85 -2.78 0.12
C GLY A 185 12.94 -3.97 -0.06
N ILE A 186 13.08 -4.88 0.88
CA ILE A 186 12.05 -5.84 1.22
C ILE A 186 11.43 -5.39 2.54
N ILE A 187 10.10 -5.42 2.62
CA ILE A 187 9.37 -5.29 3.88
C ILE A 187 8.60 -6.59 4.07
N THR A 188 8.62 -7.16 5.28
CA THR A 188 7.65 -8.19 5.64
C THR A 188 6.90 -7.81 6.89
N VAL A 189 5.62 -8.14 6.91
CA VAL A 189 4.76 -8.02 8.08
C VAL A 189 4.12 -9.37 8.35
N LYS A 190 4.38 -9.92 9.54
CA LYS A 190 3.73 -11.13 10.04
C LYS A 190 2.47 -10.76 10.80
N VAL A 191 1.32 -11.11 10.23
CA VAL A 191 -0.01 -10.75 10.70
C VAL A 191 -0.69 -11.98 11.28
N ASN A 192 -0.92 -12.02 12.59
CA ASN A 192 -1.72 -13.07 13.21
C ASN A 192 -3.22 -12.76 13.18
N HIS A 193 -3.56 -11.47 13.20
CA HIS A 193 -4.93 -10.99 13.06
C HIS A 193 -4.92 -9.65 12.33
N MET A 194 -5.89 -9.42 11.47
CA MET A 194 -6.17 -8.15 10.84
C MET A 194 -7.62 -7.72 11.06
N PRO A 195 -7.90 -6.40 11.04
CA PRO A 195 -9.25 -5.89 11.26
C PRO A 195 -10.25 -6.44 10.23
N ALA A 196 -11.43 -6.84 10.71
CA ALA A 196 -12.56 -7.23 9.87
C ALA A 196 -13.88 -6.85 10.56
N ALA A 197 -14.59 -5.85 10.04
CA ALA A 197 -15.87 -5.41 10.56
C ALA A 197 -16.63 -4.60 9.51
N CYS A 198 -17.97 -4.63 9.53
CA CYS A 198 -18.73 -3.76 8.63
C CYS A 198 -18.45 -2.29 8.92
N GLY A 199 -18.11 -1.55 7.87
CA GLY A 199 -17.69 -0.15 7.98
C GLY A 199 -16.22 0.05 8.34
N ASN A 200 -15.43 -1.01 8.57
CA ASN A 200 -14.00 -0.86 8.79
C ASN A 200 -13.22 -0.72 7.48
N TRP A 201 -12.14 0.06 7.51
CA TRP A 201 -11.17 0.24 6.42
C TRP A 201 -9.76 0.26 7.03
N PRO A 202 -9.13 -0.91 7.14
CA PRO A 202 -7.77 -1.02 7.64
C PRO A 202 -6.77 -1.09 6.48
N ALA A 203 -5.54 -0.64 6.71
CA ALA A 203 -4.47 -0.76 5.73
C ALA A 203 -3.09 -1.01 6.36
N ILE A 204 -2.23 -1.67 5.59
CA ILE A 204 -0.77 -1.67 5.75
C ILE A 204 -0.21 -1.12 4.44
N PHE A 205 0.38 0.06 4.51
CA PHE A 205 0.87 0.75 3.32
C PHE A 205 2.15 1.48 3.64
N THR A 206 2.82 1.97 2.61
CA THR A 206 3.99 2.82 2.75
C THR A 206 3.72 4.12 2.03
N VAL A 207 4.13 5.24 2.60
CA VAL A 207 3.93 6.57 2.00
C VAL A 207 5.16 7.43 2.28
N ALA A 208 5.49 8.32 1.35
CA ALA A 208 6.54 9.30 1.53
C ALA A 208 6.39 10.07 2.86
N ALA A 209 7.48 10.16 3.61
CA ALA A 209 7.52 10.96 4.84
C ALA A 209 7.79 12.45 4.57
N ASP A 210 8.11 12.79 3.32
CA ASP A 210 8.36 14.13 2.84
C ASP A 210 7.40 14.49 1.70
N GLY A 211 7.44 15.76 1.27
CA GLY A 211 6.57 16.26 0.20
C GLY A 211 5.09 16.40 0.60
N SER A 212 4.27 16.76 -0.38
CA SER A 212 2.81 16.72 -0.25
C SER A 212 2.29 15.56 -1.06
N TRP A 213 1.55 14.63 -0.45
CA TRP A 213 0.97 13.52 -1.21
C TRP A 213 0.25 14.01 -2.49
N PRO A 214 0.41 13.33 -3.65
CA PRO A 214 1.11 12.06 -3.84
C PRO A 214 2.59 12.22 -4.26
N ASP A 215 3.25 13.32 -3.90
CA ASP A 215 4.69 13.50 -4.09
C ASP A 215 5.43 12.31 -3.47
N HIS A 216 6.36 11.74 -4.24
CA HIS A 216 7.15 10.56 -3.87
C HIS A 216 6.32 9.32 -3.45
N GLY A 217 5.03 9.30 -3.77
CA GLY A 217 4.22 8.09 -3.90
C GLY A 217 3.76 7.39 -2.63
N GLU A 218 2.87 6.43 -2.86
CA GLU A 218 2.29 5.52 -1.86
C GLU A 218 2.17 4.11 -2.44
N ILE A 219 2.39 3.10 -1.59
CA ILE A 219 2.31 1.67 -1.94
C ILE A 219 1.44 0.98 -0.89
N ASP A 220 0.24 0.56 -1.29
CA ASP A 220 -0.69 -0.21 -0.46
C ASP A 220 -0.35 -1.69 -0.56
N ILE A 221 0.19 -2.24 0.53
CA ILE A 221 0.57 -3.66 0.63
C ILE A 221 -0.66 -4.48 1.00
N VAL A 222 -1.47 -3.95 1.92
CA VAL A 222 -2.72 -4.54 2.40
C VAL A 222 -3.77 -3.46 2.50
N GLU A 223 -4.86 -3.57 1.75
CA GLU A 223 -5.98 -2.63 1.83
C GLU A 223 -7.30 -3.29 1.43
N GLY A 224 -8.39 -2.86 2.07
CA GLY A 224 -9.73 -3.31 1.78
C GLY A 224 -10.71 -2.71 2.78
N VAL A 225 -11.99 -3.05 2.63
CA VAL A 225 -13.04 -2.58 3.53
C VAL A 225 -13.88 -3.75 4.02
N HIS A 226 -14.63 -3.51 5.08
CA HIS A 226 -15.66 -4.42 5.56
C HIS A 226 -15.10 -5.78 5.98
N PHE A 227 -15.71 -6.85 5.47
CA PHE A 227 -15.29 -8.24 5.62
C PHE A 227 -14.75 -8.79 4.30
N TYR A 228 -14.11 -7.94 3.47
CA TYR A 228 -13.48 -8.40 2.23
C TYR A 228 -12.61 -9.64 2.51
N LYS A 229 -12.58 -10.55 1.53
CA LYS A 229 -11.81 -11.81 1.64
C LYS A 229 -10.51 -11.78 0.86
N SER A 230 -10.42 -10.86 -0.10
CA SER A 230 -9.28 -10.69 -0.97
C SER A 230 -8.77 -9.26 -0.89
N ASN A 231 -7.45 -9.15 -0.81
CA ASN A 231 -6.70 -7.91 -0.64
C ASN A 231 -6.72 -7.08 -1.91
N LYS A 232 -6.73 -5.75 -1.76
CA LYS A 232 -6.51 -4.79 -2.84
C LYS A 232 -5.16 -4.13 -2.59
N MET A 233 -4.23 -4.30 -3.54
CA MET A 233 -2.91 -3.68 -3.49
C MET A 233 -2.85 -2.59 -4.54
N SER A 234 -2.27 -1.45 -4.22
CA SER A 234 -2.22 -0.30 -5.13
C SER A 234 -0.93 0.48 -5.03
N ILE A 235 -0.66 1.25 -6.09
CA ILE A 235 0.31 2.33 -6.04
C ILE A 235 -0.34 3.64 -6.48
N HIS A 236 0.05 4.72 -5.81
CA HIS A 236 -0.40 6.08 -6.09
C HIS A 236 0.80 6.97 -6.32
N THR A 237 0.78 7.73 -7.41
CA THR A 237 1.94 8.55 -7.83
C THR A 237 1.50 9.91 -8.36
N LEU A 238 2.49 10.74 -8.68
CA LEU A 238 2.33 11.84 -9.64
C LEU A 238 2.07 11.32 -11.07
N PRO A 239 1.60 12.18 -12.00
CA PRO A 239 1.39 11.81 -13.41
C PRO A 239 2.62 11.18 -14.09
N GLY A 240 2.37 10.16 -14.94
CA GLY A 240 3.39 9.54 -15.79
C GLY A 240 3.79 8.11 -15.43
N CYS A 241 3.19 7.53 -14.39
CA CYS A 241 3.35 6.12 -14.01
C CYS A 241 2.13 5.31 -14.46
N HIS A 242 2.38 4.23 -15.21
CA HIS A 242 1.35 3.37 -15.79
C HIS A 242 1.71 1.89 -15.68
N LEU A 243 0.73 1.09 -15.24
CA LEU A 243 0.84 -0.36 -15.29
C LEU A 243 0.90 -0.83 -16.75
N GLN A 244 1.71 -1.87 -17.01
CA GLN A 244 1.84 -2.45 -18.34
C GLN A 244 1.00 -3.72 -18.48
N ASP A 245 0.24 -3.85 -19.59
CA ASP A 245 -0.65 -5.00 -19.82
C ASP A 245 0.08 -6.36 -19.73
N TRP A 246 1.33 -6.43 -20.19
CA TRP A 246 2.12 -7.67 -20.14
C TRP A 246 2.41 -8.11 -18.70
N ALA A 247 2.45 -7.18 -17.74
CA ALA A 247 2.73 -7.48 -16.34
C ALA A 247 1.58 -8.24 -15.66
N LEU A 248 0.34 -8.12 -16.17
CA LEU A 248 -0.81 -8.86 -15.66
C LEU A 248 -0.60 -10.38 -15.73
N ASN A 249 0.14 -10.86 -16.74
CA ASN A 249 0.47 -12.28 -16.86
C ASN A 249 1.52 -12.76 -15.84
N LEU A 250 2.20 -11.85 -15.13
CA LEU A 250 3.27 -12.13 -14.18
C LEU A 250 2.88 -11.94 -12.70
N GLN A 251 1.61 -11.67 -12.42
CA GLN A 251 1.04 -11.63 -11.06
C GLN A 251 -0.18 -12.55 -10.89
N LEU A 252 -0.55 -12.88 -9.65
CA LEU A 252 -1.72 -13.72 -9.35
C LEU A 252 -3.04 -12.92 -9.34
N GLY A 253 -2.99 -11.61 -9.08
CA GLY A 253 -4.18 -10.76 -9.07
C GLY A 253 -4.56 -10.19 -10.44
N ASN A 254 -5.76 -9.62 -10.50
CA ASN A 254 -6.31 -8.94 -11.68
C ASN A 254 -6.44 -7.43 -11.43
N LEU A 255 -6.71 -6.64 -12.47
CA LEU A 255 -7.02 -5.22 -12.33
C LEU A 255 -8.17 -5.01 -11.33
N GLY A 256 -7.98 -4.09 -10.38
CA GLY A 256 -8.97 -3.76 -9.35
C GLY A 256 -10.09 -2.83 -9.84
N SER A 257 -9.92 -2.22 -11.00
CA SER A 257 -10.91 -1.38 -11.71
C SER A 257 -10.47 -1.13 -13.15
N GLU A 258 -11.35 -0.59 -14.00
CA GLU A 258 -11.01 -0.17 -15.37
C GLU A 258 -9.94 0.94 -15.43
N SER A 259 -9.87 1.80 -14.40
CA SER A 259 -8.88 2.88 -14.30
C SER A 259 -7.52 2.43 -13.75
N SER A 260 -7.39 1.16 -13.34
CA SER A 260 -6.22 0.64 -12.59
C SER A 260 -4.92 0.55 -13.40
N THR A 261 -4.90 1.04 -14.64
CA THR A 261 -3.68 1.15 -15.46
C THR A 261 -2.98 2.51 -15.33
N ASN A 262 -3.65 3.54 -14.78
CA ASN A 262 -3.05 4.84 -14.49
C ASN A 262 -2.80 4.99 -12.99
N CYS A 263 -1.56 5.22 -12.58
CA CYS A 263 -1.22 5.27 -11.16
C CYS A 263 -1.24 6.69 -10.61
N ALA A 264 -1.45 7.69 -11.47
CA ALA A 264 -1.54 9.08 -11.10
C ALA A 264 -2.78 9.33 -10.22
N ALA A 265 -2.56 9.54 -8.93
CA ALA A 265 -3.64 9.54 -7.94
C ALA A 265 -4.70 10.60 -8.28
N LEU A 266 -4.26 11.84 -8.51
CA LEU A 266 -5.15 12.97 -8.82
C LEU A 266 -5.83 12.89 -10.19
N GLN A 267 -5.38 12.01 -11.09
CA GLN A 267 -6.02 11.79 -12.40
C GLN A 267 -7.00 10.61 -12.39
N THR A 268 -6.98 9.82 -11.32
CA THR A 268 -7.81 8.62 -11.17
C THR A 268 -8.79 8.74 -10.02
N ASP A 269 -8.97 9.95 -9.48
CA ASP A 269 -9.75 10.21 -8.27
C ASP A 269 -9.30 9.33 -7.10
N ASP A 270 -7.98 9.28 -6.90
CA ASP A 270 -7.26 8.56 -5.84
C ASP A 270 -7.37 7.03 -5.90
N LYS A 271 -7.81 6.47 -7.04
CA LYS A 271 -7.86 5.01 -7.24
C LYS A 271 -6.48 4.40 -7.46
N GLY A 272 -5.58 5.15 -8.10
CA GLY A 272 -4.24 4.69 -8.48
C GLY A 272 -4.28 3.45 -9.38
N CYS A 273 -3.13 2.78 -9.48
CA CYS A 273 -3.05 1.47 -10.12
C CYS A 273 -3.34 0.41 -9.08
N ALA A 274 -4.48 -0.27 -9.16
CA ALA A 274 -4.88 -1.26 -8.18
C ALA A 274 -4.94 -2.67 -8.79
N ILE A 275 -4.48 -3.65 -8.02
CA ILE A 275 -4.59 -5.08 -8.29
C ILE A 275 -5.45 -5.71 -7.19
N GLN A 276 -6.54 -6.36 -7.59
CA GLN A 276 -7.38 -7.16 -6.71
C GLN A 276 -6.82 -8.59 -6.69
N SER A 277 -6.46 -9.06 -5.50
CA SER A 277 -6.04 -10.45 -5.29
C SER A 277 -7.16 -11.43 -5.63
N GLU A 278 -6.80 -12.59 -6.19
CA GLU A 278 -7.69 -13.74 -6.34
C GLU A 278 -7.58 -14.73 -5.18
N GLU A 279 -6.67 -14.48 -4.24
CA GLU A 279 -6.43 -15.33 -3.08
C GLU A 279 -7.36 -14.97 -1.90
N LEU A 280 -7.41 -15.88 -0.91
CA LEU A 280 -8.00 -15.62 0.40
C LEU A 280 -6.94 -15.04 1.34
N ASP A 281 -6.60 -13.79 1.09
CA ASP A 281 -5.47 -13.06 1.69
C ASP A 281 -5.90 -11.78 2.41
N TYR A 282 -7.16 -11.71 2.87
CA TYR A 282 -7.64 -10.58 3.66
C TYR A 282 -8.68 -10.96 4.72
N GLY A 283 -8.78 -10.11 5.75
CA GLY A 283 -9.79 -10.16 6.79
C GLY A 283 -9.85 -11.50 7.52
N VAL A 284 -11.07 -11.99 7.70
CA VAL A 284 -11.37 -13.23 8.44
C VAL A 284 -10.63 -14.45 7.85
N ALA A 285 -10.34 -14.46 6.55
CA ALA A 285 -9.63 -15.58 5.94
C ALA A 285 -8.19 -15.72 6.48
N VAL A 286 -7.50 -14.60 6.67
CA VAL A 286 -6.14 -14.56 7.25
C VAL A 286 -6.20 -14.88 8.74
N ASN A 287 -7.18 -14.31 9.44
CA ASN A 287 -7.38 -14.54 10.88
C ASN A 287 -7.60 -16.04 11.18
N ASN A 288 -8.37 -16.74 10.34
CA ASN A 288 -8.61 -18.18 10.47
C ASN A 288 -7.36 -19.03 10.18
N ASN A 289 -6.41 -18.52 9.40
CA ASN A 289 -5.13 -19.19 9.17
C ASN A 289 -4.16 -19.03 10.37
N GLY A 290 -4.38 -18.03 11.23
CA GLY A 290 -3.61 -17.78 12.45
C GLY A 290 -2.27 -17.07 12.24
N LEU A 291 -1.75 -17.07 11.01
CA LEU A 291 -0.61 -16.28 10.56
C LEU A 291 -0.66 -16.08 9.05
N GLY A 292 -0.56 -14.84 8.59
CA GLY A 292 -0.24 -14.48 7.21
C GLY A 292 1.05 -13.68 7.19
N LEU A 293 1.89 -13.88 6.17
CA LEU A 293 3.05 -13.02 5.92
C LEU A 293 2.79 -12.24 4.64
N TYR A 294 2.77 -10.92 4.74
CA TYR A 294 2.80 -10.03 3.59
C TYR A 294 4.23 -9.60 3.36
N ALA A 295 4.69 -9.66 2.12
CA ALA A 295 5.98 -9.14 1.72
C ALA A 295 5.81 -8.13 0.60
N MET A 296 6.54 -7.02 0.66
CA MET A 296 6.74 -6.11 -0.46
C MET A 296 8.22 -6.17 -0.82
N ALA A 297 8.53 -6.32 -2.10
CA ALA A 297 9.87 -6.15 -2.66
C ALA A 297 9.84 -4.97 -3.63
N TRP A 298 10.78 -4.05 -3.49
CA TRP A 298 10.86 -2.82 -4.26
C TRP A 298 12.32 -2.51 -4.61
N ASP A 299 12.62 -2.40 -5.91
CA ASP A 299 13.86 -1.81 -6.41
C ASP A 299 13.65 -1.09 -7.75
N GLU A 300 14.66 -0.33 -8.18
CA GLU A 300 14.62 0.48 -9.41
C GLU A 300 14.58 -0.33 -10.72
N GLU A 301 15.07 -1.56 -10.71
CA GLU A 301 15.21 -2.39 -11.92
C GLU A 301 13.91 -3.17 -12.19
N HIS A 302 13.30 -3.72 -11.15
CA HIS A 302 12.17 -4.63 -11.24
C HIS A 302 10.85 -3.92 -10.99
N GLY A 303 10.82 -2.86 -10.18
CA GLY A 303 9.59 -2.22 -9.74
C GLY A 303 9.17 -2.69 -8.36
N ILE A 304 7.86 -2.83 -8.15
CA ILE A 304 7.26 -3.18 -6.87
C ILE A 304 6.48 -4.49 -7.03
N SER A 305 6.77 -5.48 -6.18
CA SER A 305 5.98 -6.70 -6.06
C SER A 305 5.45 -6.87 -4.65
N VAL A 306 4.20 -7.29 -4.53
CA VAL A 306 3.56 -7.65 -3.26
C VAL A 306 3.21 -9.14 -3.27
N TYR A 307 3.53 -9.82 -2.17
CA TYR A 307 3.32 -11.24 -1.96
C TYR A 307 2.49 -11.47 -0.70
N TYR A 308 1.66 -12.50 -0.73
CA TYR A 308 1.05 -13.08 0.45
C TYR A 308 1.47 -14.54 0.60
N PHE A 309 1.87 -14.92 1.80
CA PHE A 309 2.18 -16.30 2.15
C PHE A 309 1.37 -16.75 3.36
N LYS A 310 0.73 -17.92 3.24
CA LYS A 310 0.03 -18.59 4.36
C LYS A 310 0.98 -19.14 5.42
N GLN A 311 2.27 -19.21 5.13
CA GLN A 311 3.36 -19.64 6.01
C GLN A 311 4.61 -18.83 5.70
N VAL A 312 5.47 -18.61 6.69
CA VAL A 312 6.72 -17.87 6.51
C VAL A 312 7.67 -18.63 5.58
N PRO A 313 8.13 -18.06 4.45
CA PRO A 313 9.15 -18.67 3.60
C PRO A 313 10.45 -18.97 4.36
N ALA A 314 11.10 -20.08 4.02
CA ALA A 314 12.26 -20.59 4.79
C ALA A 314 13.47 -19.64 4.78
N ASP A 315 13.66 -18.92 3.68
CA ASP A 315 14.68 -17.90 3.49
C ASP A 315 14.44 -16.66 4.36
N ILE A 316 13.18 -16.19 4.47
CA ILE A 316 12.77 -15.15 5.43
C ILE A 316 13.00 -15.62 6.87
N ALA A 317 12.59 -16.85 7.21
CA ALA A 317 12.81 -17.43 8.54
C ALA A 317 14.30 -17.54 8.91
N ALA A 318 15.17 -17.78 7.91
CA ALA A 318 16.61 -17.82 8.05
C ALA A 318 17.29 -16.43 8.06
N GLY A 319 16.52 -15.34 7.94
CA GLY A 319 17.03 -13.98 7.88
C GLY A 319 17.78 -13.64 6.59
N LYS A 320 17.48 -14.34 5.49
CA LYS A 320 18.10 -14.19 4.17
C LYS A 320 17.03 -14.16 3.07
N PRO A 321 16.13 -13.15 3.09
CA PRO A 321 15.04 -13.09 2.13
C PRO A 321 15.57 -13.05 0.69
N ASP A 322 14.92 -13.79 -0.19
CA ASP A 322 15.29 -13.94 -1.60
C ASP A 322 14.03 -14.02 -2.48
N PRO A 323 13.58 -12.87 -3.03
CA PRO A 323 12.38 -12.81 -3.88
C PRO A 323 12.44 -13.71 -5.11
N THR A 324 13.61 -14.11 -5.59
CA THR A 324 13.74 -15.03 -6.74
C THR A 324 13.13 -16.41 -6.48
N LYS A 325 13.02 -16.79 -5.20
CA LYS A 325 12.51 -18.08 -4.75
C LYS A 325 11.03 -18.06 -4.41
N TRP A 326 10.39 -16.89 -4.45
CA TRP A 326 9.00 -16.71 -4.00
C TRP A 326 7.97 -16.97 -5.09
N GLY A 327 8.39 -17.08 -6.34
CA GLY A 327 7.51 -17.36 -7.48
C GLY A 327 6.72 -16.13 -7.92
N LYS A 328 5.47 -16.35 -8.36
CA LYS A 328 4.60 -15.29 -8.89
C LYS A 328 4.10 -14.40 -7.74
N PRO A 329 4.31 -13.07 -7.77
CA PRO A 329 3.73 -12.18 -6.78
C PRO A 329 2.21 -12.11 -6.87
N THR A 330 1.56 -11.72 -5.77
CA THR A 330 0.13 -11.41 -5.76
C THR A 330 -0.16 -10.19 -6.63
N ALA A 331 0.64 -9.14 -6.51
CA ALA A 331 0.61 -7.96 -7.38
C ALA A 331 2.00 -7.56 -7.84
N TYR A 332 2.11 -7.07 -9.06
CA TYR A 332 3.34 -6.62 -9.69
C TYR A 332 3.14 -5.33 -10.47
N PHE A 333 3.89 -4.30 -10.08
CA PHE A 333 3.97 -3.01 -10.75
C PHE A 333 5.38 -2.86 -11.33
N PRO A 334 5.58 -3.11 -12.64
CA PRO A 334 6.91 -3.15 -13.23
C PRO A 334 7.55 -1.76 -13.27
N ALA A 335 8.88 -1.70 -13.17
CA ALA A 335 9.62 -0.44 -13.34
C ALA A 335 9.43 0.18 -14.74
N GLN A 336 9.23 -0.65 -15.76
CA GLN A 336 8.90 -0.17 -17.10
C GLN A 336 7.51 0.47 -17.11
N GLY A 337 7.44 1.73 -17.53
CA GLY A 337 6.21 2.52 -17.51
C GLY A 337 5.91 3.17 -16.17
N CYS A 338 6.64 2.83 -15.11
CA CYS A 338 6.58 3.45 -13.80
C CYS A 338 7.93 3.35 -13.10
N ASN A 339 8.89 4.22 -13.49
CA ASN A 339 10.25 4.16 -12.95
C ASN A 339 10.24 4.45 -11.44
N PRO A 340 10.60 3.49 -10.58
CA PRO A 340 10.43 3.67 -9.14
C PRO A 340 11.26 4.82 -8.57
N SER A 341 12.46 5.04 -9.10
CA SER A 341 13.37 6.12 -8.68
C SER A 341 12.84 7.52 -9.02
N GLN A 342 11.80 7.63 -9.86
CA GLN A 342 11.12 8.90 -10.14
C GLN A 342 9.90 9.13 -9.24
N PHE A 343 9.22 8.06 -8.83
CA PHE A 343 7.89 8.15 -8.21
C PHE A 343 7.89 7.81 -6.73
N PHE A 344 8.89 7.11 -6.21
CA PHE A 344 8.90 6.59 -4.85
C PHE A 344 10.22 6.93 -4.15
N HIS A 345 10.15 7.55 -2.98
CA HIS A 345 11.32 7.95 -2.21
C HIS A 345 10.99 8.21 -0.73
N SER A 346 11.86 7.79 0.19
CA SER A 346 11.78 8.10 1.63
C SER A 346 10.43 7.72 2.27
N HIS A 347 10.01 6.47 2.09
CA HIS A 347 8.75 5.97 2.61
C HIS A 347 8.83 5.60 4.09
N SER A 348 7.76 5.83 4.84
CA SER A 348 7.48 5.19 6.13
C SER A 348 6.44 4.09 5.95
N LEU A 349 6.56 2.98 6.69
CA LEU A 349 5.50 1.96 6.76
C LEU A 349 4.44 2.43 7.76
N VAL A 350 3.18 2.33 7.40
CA VAL A 350 2.02 2.83 8.14
C VAL A 350 0.98 1.74 8.31
N PHE A 351 0.39 1.68 9.50
CA PHE A 351 -0.83 0.93 9.76
C PHE A 351 -1.98 1.91 9.97
N THR A 352 -3.16 1.59 9.45
CA THR A 352 -4.39 2.33 9.72
C THR A 352 -5.51 1.40 10.11
N ASN A 353 -6.48 1.98 10.79
CA ASN A 353 -7.73 1.32 11.15
C ASN A 353 -8.81 2.41 11.24
N THR A 354 -9.33 2.85 10.09
CA THR A 354 -10.40 3.85 10.03
C THR A 354 -11.78 3.19 9.95
N LEU A 355 -12.83 3.98 10.16
CA LEU A 355 -14.23 3.55 10.08
C LEU A 355 -15.02 4.49 9.16
N GLY A 356 -15.74 3.91 8.22
CA GLY A 356 -16.54 4.62 7.24
C GLY A 356 -15.64 5.37 6.25
N GLY A 357 -15.71 6.70 6.30
CA GLY A 357 -14.96 7.54 5.39
C GLY A 357 -15.42 7.39 3.95
N GLN A 358 -14.56 7.84 3.04
CA GLN A 358 -14.92 7.95 1.63
C GLN A 358 -15.09 6.59 0.94
N TRP A 359 -14.48 5.52 1.46
CA TRP A 359 -14.61 4.18 0.90
C TRP A 359 -15.60 3.30 1.68
N ALA A 360 -15.29 2.90 2.91
CA ALA A 360 -16.18 2.02 3.68
C ALA A 360 -17.49 2.71 4.10
N GLY A 361 -17.53 4.04 4.12
CA GLY A 361 -18.75 4.80 4.43
C GLY A 361 -19.62 5.07 3.20
N ASN A 362 -19.11 4.79 2.00
CA ASN A 362 -19.84 5.00 0.76
C ASN A 362 -21.06 4.07 0.69
N GLU A 363 -22.24 4.63 0.40
CA GLU A 363 -23.49 3.87 0.39
C GLU A 363 -23.49 2.74 -0.64
N GLN A 364 -22.89 2.92 -1.82
CA GLN A 364 -22.82 1.87 -2.83
C GLN A 364 -21.93 0.72 -2.36
N VAL A 365 -20.79 1.04 -1.76
CA VAL A 365 -19.85 0.03 -1.21
C VAL A 365 -20.47 -0.72 -0.03
N TRP A 366 -21.18 -0.01 0.85
CA TRP A 366 -21.91 -0.60 1.97
C TRP A 366 -22.95 -1.63 1.52
N ASN A 367 -23.64 -1.34 0.41
CA ASN A 367 -24.66 -2.21 -0.19
C ASN A 367 -24.08 -3.25 -1.17
N TRP A 368 -22.80 -3.14 -1.53
CA TRP A 368 -22.14 -4.04 -2.47
C TRP A 368 -21.44 -5.18 -1.74
N LYS A 369 -21.62 -6.39 -2.27
CA LYS A 369 -21.05 -7.61 -1.70
C LYS A 369 -19.55 -7.74 -1.96
N ALA A 370 -19.06 -7.29 -3.11
CA ALA A 370 -17.65 -7.46 -3.52
C ALA A 370 -17.15 -8.91 -3.32
N THR A 371 -16.03 -9.08 -2.61
CA THR A 371 -15.41 -10.38 -2.28
C THR A 371 -16.01 -11.03 -1.02
N MET A 372 -17.01 -10.42 -0.39
CA MET A 372 -17.71 -10.95 0.79
C MET A 372 -18.80 -11.96 0.40
N GLU A 373 -19.46 -12.59 1.37
CA GLU A 373 -20.63 -13.45 1.14
C GLU A 373 -21.95 -12.67 1.07
N GLN A 374 -22.04 -11.59 1.85
CA GLN A 374 -23.18 -10.68 1.97
C GLN A 374 -22.65 -9.26 2.05
N SER A 375 -23.44 -8.29 1.58
CA SER A 375 -23.10 -6.87 1.78
C SER A 375 -23.23 -6.48 3.26
N CYS A 376 -22.68 -5.31 3.62
CA CYS A 376 -22.83 -4.84 4.99
C CYS A 376 -24.26 -4.44 5.33
N ALA A 377 -25.03 -3.95 4.34
CA ALA A 377 -26.46 -3.72 4.51
C ALA A 377 -27.20 -5.01 4.86
N GLU A 378 -26.93 -6.11 4.15
CA GLU A 378 -27.53 -7.42 4.44
C GLU A 378 -27.09 -7.98 5.80
N LYS A 379 -25.79 -7.88 6.11
CA LYS A 379 -25.22 -8.45 7.33
C LYS A 379 -25.71 -7.73 8.60
N THR A 380 -25.88 -6.42 8.53
CA THR A 380 -26.23 -5.58 9.70
C THR A 380 -27.72 -5.23 9.77
N GLY A 381 -28.43 -5.30 8.65
CA GLY A 381 -29.80 -4.80 8.49
C GLY A 381 -29.90 -3.26 8.46
N ALA A 382 -28.77 -2.54 8.41
CA ALA A 382 -28.74 -1.08 8.35
C ALA A 382 -28.55 -0.59 6.91
N GLY A 383 -29.32 0.44 6.50
CA GLY A 383 -29.27 0.97 5.13
C GLY A 383 -27.96 1.69 4.78
N SER A 384 -27.26 2.21 5.80
CA SER A 384 -25.97 2.89 5.66
C SER A 384 -25.04 2.58 6.83
N PHE A 385 -23.77 2.91 6.66
CA PHE A 385 -22.79 2.86 7.74
C PHE A 385 -23.20 3.71 8.95
N MET A 386 -23.72 4.93 8.72
CA MET A 386 -24.14 5.81 9.82
C MET A 386 -25.39 5.30 10.53
N ASP A 387 -26.32 4.64 9.82
CA ASP A 387 -27.45 3.97 10.47
C ASP A 387 -26.96 2.84 11.37
N TYR A 388 -25.96 2.06 10.93
CA TYR A 388 -25.37 1.00 11.74
C TYR A 388 -24.73 1.57 13.01
N VAL A 389 -23.91 2.61 12.88
CA VAL A 389 -23.26 3.31 14.00
C VAL A 389 -24.27 3.93 14.96
N ASN A 390 -25.36 4.50 14.45
CA ASN A 390 -26.39 5.14 15.27
C ASN A 390 -27.43 4.16 15.85
N SER A 391 -27.47 2.92 15.36
CA SER A 391 -28.38 1.88 15.87
C SER A 391 -28.06 1.40 17.29
N GLY A 392 -26.85 1.69 17.79
CA GLY A 392 -26.34 1.12 19.04
C GLY A 392 -25.95 -0.37 18.96
N LYS A 393 -26.01 -0.98 17.77
CA LYS A 393 -25.64 -2.37 17.49
C LYS A 393 -24.32 -2.52 16.74
N ALA A 394 -23.60 -1.41 16.51
CA ALA A 394 -22.31 -1.43 15.85
C ALA A 394 -21.30 -2.23 16.68
N ASP A 395 -20.65 -3.20 16.03
CA ASP A 395 -19.62 -4.05 16.63
C ASP A 395 -18.32 -3.96 15.83
N PHE A 396 -17.29 -3.49 16.51
CA PHE A 396 -15.93 -3.34 15.99
C PHE A 396 -14.93 -4.18 16.82
N GLY A 397 -15.40 -5.20 17.53
CA GLY A 397 -14.56 -6.07 18.37
C GLY A 397 -13.43 -6.77 17.61
N ASP A 398 -13.69 -7.14 16.35
CA ASP A 398 -12.70 -7.76 15.45
C ASP A 398 -11.95 -6.71 14.59
N ALA A 399 -12.12 -5.42 14.85
CA ALA A 399 -11.39 -4.36 14.15
C ALA A 399 -10.04 -4.08 14.84
N TYR A 400 -9.13 -5.06 14.84
CA TYR A 400 -7.78 -4.89 15.39
C TYR A 400 -6.70 -5.64 14.60
N TRP A 401 -5.50 -5.07 14.61
CA TRP A 401 -4.28 -5.72 14.16
C TRP A 401 -3.62 -6.47 15.31
N LEU A 402 -3.11 -7.67 15.02
CA LEU A 402 -2.19 -8.41 15.89
C LEU A 402 -0.98 -8.82 15.06
N ILE A 403 0.14 -8.14 15.29
CA ILE A 403 1.36 -8.26 14.49
C ILE A 403 2.45 -8.96 15.31
N GLU A 404 3.10 -9.96 14.71
CA GLU A 404 4.22 -10.67 15.34
C GLU A 404 5.51 -9.85 15.21
N ASP A 405 5.90 -9.54 13.98
CA ASP A 405 7.02 -8.65 13.68
C ASP A 405 6.84 -7.93 12.33
N ILE A 406 7.62 -6.86 12.19
CA ILE A 406 7.86 -6.11 10.97
C ILE A 406 9.37 -6.16 10.73
N GLN A 407 9.77 -6.47 9.51
CA GLN A 407 11.18 -6.47 9.12
C GLN A 407 11.35 -5.68 7.83
N ILE A 408 12.41 -4.87 7.77
CA ILE A 408 12.84 -4.13 6.59
C ILE A 408 14.27 -4.57 6.28
N TRP A 409 14.50 -4.98 5.04
CA TRP A 409 15.82 -5.36 4.52
C TRP A 409 16.19 -4.50 3.32
N GLN A 410 17.48 -4.18 3.21
CA GLN A 410 18.03 -3.44 2.09
C GLN A 410 19.37 -4.07 1.65
N LYS A 411 19.65 -4.06 0.34
CA LYS A 411 20.99 -4.42 -0.18
C LYS A 411 21.99 -3.30 0.13
N ARG A 412 21.58 -2.06 -0.18
CA ARG A 412 22.26 -0.81 0.18
C ARG A 412 21.29 0.11 0.88
N ARG A 413 21.78 0.83 1.90
CA ARG A 413 21.03 1.95 2.44
C ARG A 413 21.11 3.10 1.43
N LYS A 414 20.07 3.27 0.61
CA LYS A 414 19.84 4.52 -0.12
C LYS A 414 19.28 5.53 0.89
N ALA A 415 19.99 6.64 1.06
CA ALA A 415 19.70 7.68 2.03
C ALA A 415 18.51 8.53 1.60
#